data_AF-F8ERY4-F1
#
_entry.id   AF-F8ERY4-F1
#
_cell.length_a   1.000
_cell.length_b   1.000
_cell.length_c   1.000
_cell.angle_alpha   90.00
_cell.angle_beta   90.00
_cell.angle_gamma   90.00
#
_symmetry.space_group_name_H-M   'P 1'
#
loop_
_entity.id
_entity.type
_entity.pdbx_description
1 polymer ?
#
loop_
_entity_poly.entity_id
_entity_poly.type
_entity_poly.pdbx_seq_one_letter_code
_entity_poly.pdbx_strand_id
1 'polypeptide(L)'
;MEERIAMIKHPKAPLFNRSFGQRIRGKAVFTWGSVFLSAFLLSGCNVIKKYHKAIDAELAAKSDESGESVSVLQGQLTPVDRRPFIVHELAKFAHPTAMSFLPDGRLLVTEKSGEIKLWHPDNQIGIIRNLPAVSDAGQGGLLDIALHPDFDRNHLIYLSWTETSTVGKNKNSQLSAEIPAENNGNESFDKTIVGAVVGRAELIFDNKGGGRLSGLSVIWRQDPKTEGNLEFGARMVFAPDKSLFISSGDRHQPASAQDMSINLGKIVRITDIGRIPPDNPFNGTSFLKSQIWTSGHRNPLGLAFSPDGLFWENEIGQNGGDELNLIRKGANYGWPIVSEQATAASNTPTTESNVTHQEFVGPKWSWSTSLAPSSLAFYTGNLFPEWKGNAFIGGLASQMLVRMEIKGEKVRETDRWPMGHSVRDVTQGPDGALWLICDDPNGGILIRLAPPGR
;
A
#
# COMPACT_ATOMS: atom_id res chain seq x y z
N MET A 1 -53.37 23.96 -36.86
CA MET A 1 -54.33 23.07 -36.17
C MET A 1 -53.60 22.60 -34.92
N GLU A 2 -53.48 23.46 -33.90
CA GLU A 2 -54.42 23.55 -32.75
C GLU A 2 -54.28 22.30 -31.86
N GLU A 3 -54.02 22.31 -30.54
CA GLU A 3 -54.22 23.32 -29.49
C GLU A 3 -53.54 22.89 -28.16
N ARG A 4 -52.98 23.88 -27.44
CA ARG A 4 -53.18 24.26 -26.01
C ARG A 4 -52.92 23.27 -24.84
N ILE A 5 -52.01 23.61 -23.92
CA ILE A 5 -52.17 24.34 -22.60
C ILE A 5 -52.70 23.47 -21.44
N ALA A 6 -51.91 23.33 -20.37
CA ALA A 6 -52.32 23.67 -18.99
C ALA A 6 -51.13 23.72 -18.01
N MET A 7 -50.82 24.94 -17.56
CA MET A 7 -50.12 25.22 -16.30
C MET A 7 -51.01 24.84 -15.11
N ILE A 8 -50.44 24.35 -14.01
CA ILE A 8 -51.03 24.54 -12.67
C ILE A 8 -49.96 25.05 -11.70
N LYS A 9 -50.34 26.15 -11.04
CA LYS A 9 -49.59 26.97 -10.09
C LYS A 9 -49.55 26.33 -8.68
N HIS A 10 -48.51 26.68 -7.92
CA HIS A 10 -48.44 26.59 -6.46
C HIS A 10 -49.62 27.26 -5.74
N PRO A 11 -49.83 26.89 -4.46
CA PRO A 11 -49.84 27.92 -3.43
C PRO A 11 -48.95 27.60 -2.21
N LYS A 12 -48.52 28.68 -1.56
CA LYS A 12 -47.72 28.77 -0.34
C LYS A 12 -48.58 28.60 0.93
N ALA A 13 -47.99 27.96 1.95
CA ALA A 13 -48.04 28.17 3.42
C ALA A 13 -49.40 28.32 4.16
N PRO A 14 -49.45 27.98 5.47
CA PRO A 14 -49.08 29.01 6.45
C PRO A 14 -48.26 28.52 7.66
N LEU A 15 -47.55 29.49 8.22
CA LEU A 15 -46.98 29.51 9.57
C LEU A 15 -48.07 29.38 10.64
N PHE A 16 -47.79 28.67 11.72
CA PHE A 16 -48.36 28.98 13.03
C PHE A 16 -47.32 28.86 14.13
N ASN A 17 -47.28 29.91 14.93
CA ASN A 17 -46.44 30.17 16.08
C ASN A 17 -47.32 29.99 17.33
N ARG A 18 -46.85 29.31 18.39
CA ARG A 18 -47.09 29.73 19.79
C ARG A 18 -46.39 28.83 20.82
N SER A 19 -45.97 29.53 21.86
CA SER A 19 -45.23 29.17 23.07
C SER A 19 -46.15 28.74 24.23
N PHE A 20 -45.52 28.53 25.40
CA PHE A 20 -45.98 28.10 26.74
C PHE A 20 -45.93 26.58 26.96
N GLY A 21 -45.35 26.02 28.03
CA GLY A 21 -44.88 26.57 29.29
C GLY A 21 -45.25 25.60 30.43
N GLN A 22 -44.36 25.51 31.44
CA GLN A 22 -44.55 24.98 32.80
C GLN A 22 -44.04 23.57 33.19
N ARG A 23 -43.04 23.67 34.08
CA ARG A 23 -42.67 22.82 35.21
C ARG A 23 -43.84 22.11 35.90
N ILE A 24 -43.58 20.88 36.38
CA ILE A 24 -44.07 20.40 37.68
C ILE A 24 -42.92 19.74 38.46
N ARG A 25 -42.85 20.13 39.73
CA ARG A 25 -42.00 19.62 40.82
C ARG A 25 -42.69 18.48 41.57
N GLY A 26 -41.91 17.59 42.15
CA GLY A 26 -42.17 16.87 43.42
C GLY A 26 -40.89 16.11 43.77
N LYS A 27 -40.03 16.48 44.74
CA LYS A 27 -40.14 16.57 46.22
C LYS A 27 -40.68 15.29 46.88
N ALA A 28 -39.81 14.51 47.53
CA ALA A 28 -39.59 14.51 48.99
C ALA A 28 -38.31 13.72 49.36
N VAL A 29 -37.29 14.26 50.07
CA VAL A 29 -37.07 14.41 51.55
C VAL A 29 -36.95 13.05 52.27
N PHE A 30 -35.95 12.67 53.09
CA PHE A 30 -35.32 13.24 54.32
C PHE A 30 -33.96 12.48 54.56
N THR A 31 -32.79 13.16 54.74
CA THR A 31 -32.03 13.47 56.02
C THR A 31 -31.41 12.26 56.75
N TRP A 32 -30.30 12.27 57.50
CA TRP A 32 -29.23 13.15 58.04
C TRP A 32 -28.05 12.16 58.33
N GLY A 33 -26.77 12.50 58.48
CA GLY A 33 -26.16 13.57 59.25
C GLY A 33 -24.65 13.32 59.44
N SER A 34 -24.05 14.26 60.15
CA SER A 34 -22.66 14.74 60.18
C SER A 34 -21.58 13.88 60.85
N VAL A 35 -20.36 13.95 60.31
CA VAL A 35 -19.03 14.32 60.91
C VAL A 35 -18.69 13.88 62.35
N PHE A 36 -17.61 13.10 62.56
CA PHE A 36 -16.31 13.51 63.16
C PHE A 36 -15.32 12.34 63.37
N LEU A 37 -14.07 12.74 63.60
CA LEU A 37 -12.75 12.13 63.41
C LEU A 37 -12.28 11.19 64.55
N SER A 38 -11.34 10.29 64.22
CA SER A 38 -10.11 9.90 64.96
C SER A 38 -9.89 8.43 65.40
N ALA A 39 -8.99 7.77 64.63
CA ALA A 39 -7.73 7.12 65.02
C ALA A 39 -7.64 5.74 65.74
N PHE A 40 -6.65 4.97 65.23
CA PHE A 40 -5.84 3.87 65.78
C PHE A 40 -6.12 2.38 65.42
N LEU A 41 -5.41 1.95 64.36
CA LEU A 41 -4.47 0.81 64.19
C LEU A 41 -4.87 -0.69 64.26
N LEU A 42 -4.39 -1.36 63.19
CA LEU A 42 -3.69 -2.67 63.12
C LEU A 42 -4.50 -3.96 63.34
N SER A 43 -4.99 -4.53 62.23
CA SER A 43 -4.65 -5.90 61.77
C SER A 43 -5.54 -6.32 60.60
N GLY A 44 -5.01 -6.26 59.37
CA GLY A 44 -5.79 -6.71 58.21
C GLY A 44 -5.01 -6.91 56.91
N CYS A 45 -3.68 -6.74 56.90
CA CYS A 45 -2.91 -6.70 55.65
C CYS A 45 -2.41 -8.06 55.14
N ASN A 46 -2.66 -9.17 55.86
CA ASN A 46 -2.11 -10.48 55.50
C ASN A 46 -3.08 -11.48 54.86
N VAL A 47 -4.39 -11.20 54.82
CA VAL A 47 -5.37 -12.11 54.17
C VAL A 47 -5.61 -11.73 52.70
N ILE A 48 -5.53 -10.44 52.34
CA ILE A 48 -5.71 -9.95 50.96
C ILE A 48 -4.49 -10.26 50.07
N LYS A 49 -3.28 -10.34 50.65
CA LYS A 49 -2.05 -10.69 49.92
C LYS A 49 -1.96 -12.18 49.53
N LYS A 50 -2.69 -13.06 50.22
CA LYS A 50 -2.65 -14.51 49.94
C LYS A 50 -3.56 -14.92 48.77
N TYR A 51 -4.63 -14.15 48.52
CA TYR A 51 -5.54 -14.40 47.39
C TYR A 51 -5.07 -13.76 46.07
N HIS A 52 -4.38 -12.62 46.10
CA HIS A 52 -3.74 -12.07 44.88
C HIS A 52 -2.63 -13.00 44.38
N LYS A 53 -1.78 -13.52 45.29
CA LYS A 53 -0.63 -14.35 44.89
C LYS A 53 -1.00 -15.72 44.28
N ALA A 54 -2.20 -16.24 44.56
CA ALA A 54 -2.68 -17.50 43.98
C ALA A 54 -3.32 -17.27 42.59
N ILE A 55 -4.04 -16.17 42.41
CA ILE A 55 -4.59 -15.76 41.10
C ILE A 55 -3.47 -15.34 40.16
N ASP A 56 -2.46 -14.62 40.65
CA ASP A 56 -1.28 -14.23 39.87
C ASP A 56 -0.42 -15.44 39.46
N ALA A 57 -0.35 -16.49 40.29
CA ALA A 57 0.40 -17.71 39.96
C ALA A 57 -0.32 -18.61 38.93
N GLU A 58 -1.66 -18.64 38.94
CA GLU A 58 -2.46 -19.41 37.98
C GLU A 58 -2.64 -18.66 36.64
N LEU A 59 -2.56 -17.32 36.65
CA LEU A 59 -2.42 -16.50 35.44
C LEU A 59 -0.99 -16.56 34.86
N ALA A 60 0.05 -16.56 35.70
CA ALA A 60 1.44 -16.70 35.26
C ALA A 60 1.73 -18.10 34.67
N ALA A 61 1.11 -19.16 35.21
CA ALA A 61 1.25 -20.51 34.67
C ALA A 61 0.46 -20.73 33.35
N LYS A 62 -0.47 -19.84 32.99
CA LYS A 62 -1.18 -19.85 31.69
C LYS A 62 -0.58 -18.89 30.66
N SER A 63 0.31 -17.99 31.05
CA SER A 63 1.03 -17.10 30.13
C SER A 63 2.35 -17.66 29.60
N ASP A 64 2.78 -18.83 30.06
CA ASP A 64 4.07 -19.43 29.70
C ASP A 64 4.02 -20.41 28.51
N GLU A 65 2.90 -20.48 27.77
CA GLU A 65 2.80 -21.26 26.51
C GLU A 65 2.62 -20.41 25.23
N SER A 66 2.78 -19.09 25.28
CA SER A 66 2.79 -18.29 24.04
C SER A 66 3.69 -17.06 24.06
N GLY A 67 4.67 -17.02 24.95
CA GLY A 67 5.72 -16.00 24.96
C GLY A 67 6.78 -16.23 23.88
N GLU A 68 6.40 -16.31 22.60
CA GLU A 68 7.37 -16.00 21.54
C GLU A 68 7.65 -14.50 21.63
N SER A 69 8.82 -14.13 22.16
CA SER A 69 9.40 -12.82 21.88
C SER A 69 9.33 -12.61 20.37
N VAL A 70 8.58 -11.61 19.90
CA VAL A 70 8.56 -11.22 18.48
C VAL A 70 9.92 -10.59 18.18
N SER A 71 10.94 -11.42 17.98
CA SER A 71 12.21 -10.99 17.41
C SER A 71 11.97 -10.76 15.93
N VAL A 72 12.18 -9.54 15.46
CA VAL A 72 12.29 -9.29 14.01
C VAL A 72 13.42 -10.19 13.50
N LEU A 73 13.11 -11.08 12.55
CA LEU A 73 14.13 -11.90 11.92
C LEU A 73 14.94 -10.99 10.99
N GLN A 74 16.17 -10.69 11.40
CA GLN A 74 17.15 -9.98 10.59
C GLN A 74 18.05 -10.99 9.90
N GLY A 75 18.24 -10.84 8.59
CA GLY A 75 19.13 -11.73 7.85
C GLY A 75 19.80 -11.06 6.67
N GLN A 76 21.06 -11.44 6.45
CA GLN A 76 21.81 -11.18 5.25
C GLN A 76 22.42 -12.50 4.81
N LEU A 77 21.71 -13.23 3.94
CA LEU A 77 22.30 -14.42 3.32
C LEU A 77 23.42 -13.98 2.38
N THR A 78 24.48 -14.77 2.32
CA THR A 78 25.47 -14.64 1.26
C THR A 78 24.85 -15.10 -0.06
N PRO A 79 25.06 -14.39 -1.18
CA PRO A 79 24.60 -14.83 -2.48
C PRO A 79 25.03 -16.26 -2.79
N VAL A 80 24.13 -17.03 -3.40
CA VAL A 80 24.43 -18.40 -3.84
C VAL A 80 24.72 -18.38 -5.34
N ASP A 81 25.94 -18.76 -5.73
CA ASP A 81 26.35 -18.74 -7.14
C ASP A 81 25.64 -19.81 -7.99
N ARG A 82 25.14 -20.88 -7.36
CA ARG A 82 24.39 -21.93 -8.06
C ARG A 82 22.94 -21.53 -8.24
N ARG A 83 22.59 -21.08 -9.44
CA ARG A 83 21.19 -20.84 -9.85
C ARG A 83 20.48 -22.16 -10.19
N PRO A 84 19.28 -22.44 -9.65
CA PRO A 84 18.47 -23.61 -10.04
C PRO A 84 17.69 -23.39 -11.36
N PHE A 85 18.02 -22.34 -12.12
CA PHE A 85 17.34 -21.93 -13.33
C PHE A 85 18.33 -21.39 -14.38
N ILE A 86 17.90 -21.42 -15.64
CA ILE A 86 18.51 -20.72 -16.77
C ILE A 86 17.79 -19.38 -16.95
N VAL A 87 18.57 -18.34 -17.26
CA VAL A 87 18.08 -17.00 -17.59
C VAL A 87 17.91 -16.91 -19.10
N HIS A 88 16.68 -16.64 -19.55
CA HIS A 88 16.39 -16.36 -20.95
C HIS A 88 16.03 -14.89 -21.11
N GLU A 89 16.86 -14.15 -21.84
CA GLU A 89 16.57 -12.78 -22.25
C GLU A 89 15.68 -12.80 -23.49
N LEU A 90 14.53 -12.12 -23.44
CA LEU A 90 13.49 -12.26 -24.46
C LEU A 90 13.25 -10.96 -25.24
N ALA A 91 13.27 -9.81 -24.57
CA ALA A 91 12.99 -8.52 -25.18
C ALA A 91 13.68 -7.38 -24.42
N LYS A 92 13.82 -6.23 -25.08
CA LYS A 92 14.33 -4.99 -24.49
C LYS A 92 13.25 -3.93 -24.45
N PHE A 93 13.31 -3.09 -23.43
CA PHE A 93 12.41 -1.97 -23.17
C PHE A 93 13.23 -0.73 -22.84
N ALA A 94 12.61 0.45 -22.89
CA ALA A 94 13.27 1.69 -22.50
C ALA A 94 13.46 1.75 -20.98
N HIS A 95 12.37 1.89 -20.22
CA HIS A 95 12.39 1.92 -18.76
C HIS A 95 11.13 1.24 -18.21
N PRO A 96 11.08 -0.10 -18.20
CA PRO A 96 9.89 -0.83 -17.83
C PRO A 96 9.62 -0.66 -16.32
N THR A 97 8.35 -0.51 -15.92
CA THR A 97 7.97 -0.23 -14.53
C THR A 97 7.12 -1.33 -13.89
N ALA A 98 6.24 -1.96 -14.66
CA ALA A 98 5.42 -3.10 -14.25
C ALA A 98 5.04 -3.94 -15.46
N MET A 99 4.58 -5.17 -15.21
CA MET A 99 4.07 -6.06 -16.25
C MET A 99 2.86 -6.88 -15.80
N SER A 100 2.00 -7.24 -16.76
CA SER A 100 0.83 -8.09 -16.49
C SER A 100 0.50 -8.99 -17.67
N PHE A 101 0.41 -10.29 -17.41
CA PHE A 101 0.05 -11.28 -18.44
C PHE A 101 -1.43 -11.20 -18.77
N LEU A 102 -1.72 -11.17 -20.07
CA LEU A 102 -3.05 -11.41 -20.59
C LEU A 102 -3.37 -12.92 -20.58
N PRO A 103 -4.65 -13.30 -20.52
CA PRO A 103 -5.08 -14.71 -20.51
C PRO A 103 -4.60 -15.53 -21.72
N ASP A 104 -4.30 -14.87 -22.84
CA ASP A 104 -3.79 -15.50 -24.07
C ASP A 104 -2.25 -15.61 -24.13
N GLY A 105 -1.55 -15.23 -23.06
CA GLY A 105 -0.10 -15.33 -22.95
C GLY A 105 0.68 -14.13 -23.48
N ARG A 106 0.02 -13.13 -24.07
CA ARG A 106 0.67 -11.84 -24.34
C ARG A 106 0.95 -11.09 -23.03
N LEU A 107 1.95 -10.22 -23.03
CA LEU A 107 2.40 -9.49 -21.85
C LEU A 107 2.28 -7.98 -22.07
N LEU A 108 1.53 -7.30 -21.21
CA LEU A 108 1.54 -5.84 -21.13
C LEU A 108 2.72 -5.40 -20.27
N VAL A 109 3.48 -4.41 -20.74
CA VAL A 109 4.62 -3.84 -20.02
C VAL A 109 4.48 -2.32 -20.04
N THR A 110 4.39 -1.70 -18.86
CA THR A 110 4.40 -0.24 -18.72
C THR A 110 5.83 0.27 -18.82
N GLU A 111 6.03 1.41 -19.47
CA GLU A 111 7.30 2.14 -19.47
C GLU A 111 7.11 3.51 -18.81
N LYS A 112 8.10 3.91 -18.00
CA LYS A 112 8.09 5.10 -17.16
C LYS A 112 7.68 6.38 -17.90
N SER A 113 8.06 6.52 -19.17
CA SER A 113 7.76 7.65 -20.05
C SER A 113 6.28 7.81 -20.42
N GLY A 114 5.42 6.86 -20.08
CA GLY A 114 3.98 6.93 -20.38
C GLY A 114 3.53 6.02 -21.52
N GLU A 115 4.31 4.99 -21.85
CA GLU A 115 3.96 4.01 -22.90
C GLU A 115 3.56 2.66 -22.29
N ILE A 116 2.74 1.89 -23.01
CA ILE A 116 2.51 0.47 -22.73
C ILE A 116 2.85 -0.32 -23.98
N LYS A 117 3.81 -1.23 -23.84
CA LYS A 117 4.19 -2.20 -24.87
C LYS A 117 3.37 -3.48 -24.66
N LEU A 118 2.98 -4.10 -25.78
CA LEU A 118 2.31 -5.40 -25.80
C LEU A 118 3.27 -6.41 -26.42
N TRP A 119 3.99 -7.15 -25.58
CA TRP A 119 4.89 -8.21 -26.03
C TRP A 119 4.09 -9.47 -26.37
N HIS A 120 4.40 -10.06 -27.50
CA HIS A 120 3.79 -11.30 -27.98
C HIS A 120 4.77 -12.47 -27.81
N PRO A 121 4.29 -13.72 -27.61
CA PRO A 121 5.15 -14.90 -27.49
C PRO A 121 6.08 -15.17 -28.66
N ASP A 122 5.81 -14.61 -29.84
CA ASP A 122 6.65 -14.67 -31.04
C ASP A 122 7.68 -13.51 -31.12
N ASN A 123 7.88 -12.79 -30.01
CA ASN A 123 8.74 -11.61 -29.85
C ASN A 123 8.33 -10.38 -30.65
N GLN A 124 7.12 -10.32 -31.21
CA GLN A 124 6.58 -9.08 -31.73
C GLN A 124 6.20 -8.13 -30.58
N ILE A 125 6.34 -6.82 -30.80
CA ILE A 125 5.98 -5.79 -29.82
C ILE A 125 4.98 -4.81 -30.45
N GLY A 126 3.75 -4.82 -29.92
CA GLY A 126 2.74 -3.82 -30.20
C GLY A 126 2.76 -2.65 -29.21
N ILE A 127 1.91 -1.65 -29.45
CA ILE A 127 1.77 -0.46 -28.60
C ILE A 127 0.29 -0.31 -28.23
N ILE A 128 0.03 0.00 -26.95
CA ILE A 128 -1.29 0.42 -26.48
C ILE A 128 -1.34 1.95 -26.46
N ARG A 129 -2.35 2.53 -27.13
CA ARG A 129 -2.54 3.99 -27.27
C ARG A 129 -3.60 4.54 -26.33
N ASN A 130 -3.80 5.86 -26.35
CA ASN A 130 -4.76 6.61 -25.54
C ASN A 130 -4.50 6.48 -24.02
N LEU A 131 -3.23 6.53 -23.65
CA LEU A 131 -2.77 6.49 -22.26
C LEU A 131 -2.90 7.88 -21.60
N PRO A 132 -2.99 7.95 -20.26
CA PRO A 132 -2.92 9.24 -19.57
C PRO A 132 -1.57 9.92 -19.81
N ALA A 133 -1.55 11.25 -19.79
CA ALA A 133 -0.30 11.99 -19.66
C ALA A 133 0.31 11.73 -18.28
N VAL A 134 1.64 11.61 -18.23
CA VAL A 134 2.38 11.28 -17.00
C VAL A 134 3.43 12.33 -16.68
N SER A 135 3.81 12.40 -15.40
CA SER A 135 4.94 13.20 -14.91
C SER A 135 6.17 12.31 -14.71
N ASP A 136 6.93 12.12 -15.78
CA ASP A 136 8.18 11.34 -15.75
C ASP A 136 9.33 12.16 -15.14
N ALA A 137 9.52 12.03 -13.82
CA ALA A 137 10.63 12.61 -13.08
C ALA A 137 10.92 11.79 -11.82
N GLY A 138 12.20 11.63 -11.46
CA GLY A 138 12.59 10.81 -10.30
C GLY A 138 12.03 9.39 -10.41
N GLN A 139 11.26 8.97 -9.41
CA GLN A 139 10.52 7.69 -9.37
C GLN A 139 9.13 7.76 -10.01
N GLY A 140 8.72 8.92 -10.53
CA GLY A 140 7.42 9.12 -11.19
C GLY A 140 7.43 8.74 -12.66
N GLY A 141 6.23 8.58 -13.22
CA GLY A 141 5.99 8.14 -14.59
C GLY A 141 4.67 7.37 -14.69
N LEU A 142 4.57 6.48 -15.68
CA LEU A 142 3.62 5.36 -15.64
C LEU A 142 4.20 4.25 -14.77
N LEU A 143 3.46 3.79 -13.78
CA LEU A 143 3.99 3.00 -12.67
C LEU A 143 3.52 1.54 -12.74
N ASP A 144 2.25 1.27 -12.42
CA ASP A 144 1.74 -0.10 -12.31
C ASP A 144 0.59 -0.37 -13.29
N ILE A 145 0.40 -1.66 -13.60
CA ILE A 145 -0.70 -2.19 -14.40
C ILE A 145 -1.27 -3.46 -13.77
N ALA A 146 -2.59 -3.51 -13.63
CA ALA A 146 -3.31 -4.70 -13.15
C ALA A 146 -4.52 -4.99 -14.05
N LEU A 147 -4.78 -6.27 -14.31
CA LEU A 147 -6.03 -6.71 -14.94
C LEU A 147 -7.14 -6.80 -13.88
N HIS A 148 -8.37 -6.48 -14.25
CA HIS A 148 -9.52 -6.80 -13.42
C HIS A 148 -9.64 -8.32 -13.23
N PRO A 149 -10.09 -8.83 -12.06
CA PRO A 149 -10.28 -10.28 -11.85
C PRO A 149 -11.23 -10.97 -12.85
N ASP A 150 -12.12 -10.20 -13.48
CA ASP A 150 -13.03 -10.65 -14.55
C ASP A 150 -12.61 -10.16 -15.96
N PHE A 151 -11.30 -9.97 -16.20
CA PHE A 151 -10.78 -9.40 -17.45
C PHE A 151 -11.29 -10.12 -18.72
N ASP A 152 -11.43 -11.45 -18.69
CA ASP A 152 -11.98 -12.24 -19.80
C ASP A 152 -13.39 -11.80 -20.26
N ARG A 153 -14.13 -11.09 -19.39
CA ARG A 153 -15.49 -10.65 -19.67
C ARG A 153 -15.60 -9.15 -19.91
N ASN A 154 -14.77 -8.35 -19.22
CA ASN A 154 -14.93 -6.91 -19.19
C ASN A 154 -13.76 -6.13 -19.79
N HIS A 155 -12.64 -6.80 -20.09
CA HIS A 155 -11.43 -6.22 -20.66
C HIS A 155 -10.89 -5.00 -19.89
N LEU A 156 -11.18 -4.90 -18.59
CA LEU A 156 -10.76 -3.75 -17.79
C LEU A 156 -9.34 -3.92 -17.28
N ILE A 157 -8.53 -2.90 -17.53
CA ILE A 157 -7.23 -2.73 -16.92
C ILE A 157 -7.23 -1.53 -15.97
N TYR A 158 -6.32 -1.57 -15.02
CA TYR A 158 -6.07 -0.53 -14.03
C TYR A 158 -4.64 -0.07 -14.20
N LEU A 159 -4.43 1.24 -14.17
CA LEU A 159 -3.13 1.87 -14.31
C LEU A 159 -2.88 2.80 -13.15
N SER A 160 -1.64 2.84 -12.68
CA SER A 160 -1.17 3.92 -11.80
C SER A 160 -0.12 4.78 -12.50
N TRP A 161 -0.18 6.08 -12.30
CA TRP A 161 0.77 7.04 -12.88
C TRP A 161 0.92 8.28 -11.98
N THR A 162 1.89 9.12 -12.29
CA THR A 162 2.08 10.41 -11.60
C THR A 162 1.53 11.57 -12.42
N GLU A 163 0.85 12.51 -11.76
CA GLU A 163 0.22 13.67 -12.39
C GLU A 163 0.64 14.96 -11.67
N THR A 164 1.13 15.95 -12.40
CA THR A 164 1.44 17.28 -11.84
C THR A 164 0.20 18.14 -11.63
N SER A 165 0.32 19.14 -10.77
CA SER A 165 -0.62 20.25 -10.61
C SER A 165 0.16 21.49 -10.17
N THR A 166 -0.38 22.69 -10.39
CA THR A 166 0.22 23.93 -9.87
C THR A 166 -0.52 24.41 -8.63
N VAL A 167 0.22 24.78 -7.59
CA VAL A 167 -0.35 25.42 -6.40
C VAL A 167 -0.93 26.78 -6.84
N GLY A 168 -2.25 26.97 -6.70
CA GLY A 168 -2.93 28.24 -7.04
C GLY A 168 -3.93 28.19 -8.21
N LYS A 169 -4.06 27.06 -8.95
CA LYS A 169 -5.06 26.92 -10.04
C LYS A 169 -6.20 25.93 -9.78
N ASN A 170 -6.15 25.15 -8.70
CA ASN A 170 -7.21 24.19 -8.36
C ASN A 170 -8.19 24.76 -7.33
N LYS A 171 -9.28 25.39 -7.80
CA LYS A 171 -10.46 25.72 -6.97
C LYS A 171 -11.32 24.49 -6.59
N ASN A 172 -10.91 23.29 -7.00
CA ASN A 172 -11.73 22.08 -6.87
C ASN A 172 -11.17 21.02 -5.89
N SER A 173 -10.05 21.27 -5.20
CA SER A 173 -9.76 20.54 -3.96
C SER A 173 -10.47 21.24 -2.81
N GLN A 174 -11.71 20.83 -2.51
CA GLN A 174 -12.33 21.23 -1.24
C GLN A 174 -11.61 20.52 -0.08
N LEU A 175 -10.41 21.00 0.25
CA LEU A 175 -9.66 20.75 1.50
C LEU A 175 -8.28 21.42 1.38
N SER A 176 -8.21 22.70 1.02
CA SER A 176 -7.04 23.52 1.32
C SER A 176 -7.27 24.18 2.68
N ALA A 177 -6.74 23.58 3.74
CA ALA A 177 -6.55 24.30 4.99
C ALA A 177 -5.66 25.52 4.71
N GLU A 178 -6.07 26.67 5.25
CA GLU A 178 -5.39 27.96 5.07
C GLU A 178 -3.93 27.87 5.54
N ILE A 179 -2.99 27.92 4.60
CA ILE A 179 -1.59 28.22 4.90
C ILE A 179 -1.50 29.74 5.11
N PRO A 180 -1.05 30.24 6.28
CA PRO A 180 -0.85 31.67 6.48
C PRO A 180 0.19 32.19 5.50
N ALA A 181 -0.20 33.16 4.68
CA ALA A 181 0.70 33.81 3.74
C ALA A 181 1.71 34.68 4.50
N GLU A 182 2.96 34.23 4.62
CA GLU A 182 4.08 35.14 4.87
C GLU A 182 4.47 35.82 3.56
N ASN A 183 4.07 37.09 3.45
CA ASN A 183 4.41 37.97 2.32
C ASN A 183 5.87 38.41 2.40
N ASN A 184 6.77 37.71 1.74
CA ASN A 184 8.06 38.26 1.32
C ASN A 184 8.10 38.29 -0.21
N GLY A 185 8.14 39.51 -0.74
CA GLY A 185 7.96 39.77 -2.16
C GLY A 185 9.01 39.11 -3.06
N ASN A 186 8.55 38.76 -4.25
CA ASN A 186 9.32 38.37 -5.43
C ASN A 186 9.70 36.87 -5.57
N GLU A 187 8.72 35.96 -5.40
CA GLU A 187 8.83 34.58 -5.88
C GLU A 187 7.70 34.25 -6.86
N SER A 188 8.06 33.61 -7.97
CA SER A 188 7.13 33.06 -8.95
C SER A 188 6.34 31.90 -8.32
N PHE A 189 5.04 32.08 -8.09
CA PHE A 189 4.19 31.19 -7.30
C PHE A 189 3.65 29.91 -8.00
N ASP A 190 4.17 29.46 -9.14
CA ASP A 190 3.76 28.17 -9.73
C ASP A 190 4.65 27.03 -9.21
N LYS A 191 4.54 26.69 -7.92
CA LYS A 191 5.14 25.46 -7.37
C LYS A 191 4.45 24.26 -7.99
N THR A 192 5.22 23.40 -8.66
CA THR A 192 4.73 22.15 -9.26
C THR A 192 4.67 21.08 -8.19
N ILE A 193 3.47 20.60 -7.90
CA ILE A 193 3.21 19.47 -7.02
C ILE A 193 2.85 18.25 -7.87
N VAL A 194 3.22 17.06 -7.40
CA VAL A 194 2.98 15.79 -8.09
C VAL A 194 2.47 14.76 -7.09
N GLY A 195 1.64 13.84 -7.56
CA GLY A 195 1.18 12.71 -6.77
C GLY A 195 0.73 11.56 -7.65
N ALA A 196 0.65 10.37 -7.06
CA ALA A 196 0.14 9.20 -7.74
C ALA A 196 -1.36 9.29 -8.01
N VAL A 197 -1.79 8.66 -9.10
CA VAL A 197 -3.17 8.57 -9.56
C VAL A 197 -3.41 7.13 -9.98
N VAL A 198 -4.60 6.60 -9.71
CA VAL A 198 -5.06 5.31 -10.24
C VAL A 198 -6.31 5.53 -11.08
N GLY A 199 -6.35 4.90 -12.24
CA GLY A 199 -7.47 4.91 -13.14
C GLY A 199 -7.73 3.55 -13.77
N ARG A 200 -8.91 3.38 -14.34
CA ARG A 200 -9.33 2.17 -15.05
C ARG A 200 -9.81 2.50 -16.45
N ALA A 201 -9.59 1.59 -17.39
CA ALA A 201 -10.04 1.71 -18.77
C ALA A 201 -10.32 0.34 -19.37
N GLU A 202 -11.13 0.29 -20.41
CA GLU A 202 -11.28 -0.90 -21.25
C GLU A 202 -10.11 -0.97 -22.24
N LEU A 203 -9.49 -2.15 -22.34
CA LEU A 203 -8.43 -2.44 -23.29
C LEU A 203 -9.03 -3.04 -24.57
N ILE A 204 -8.81 -2.37 -25.70
CA ILE A 204 -9.32 -2.79 -27.01
C ILE A 204 -8.13 -3.07 -27.92
N PHE A 205 -7.99 -4.32 -28.38
CA PHE A 205 -6.93 -4.72 -29.32
C PHE A 205 -7.23 -4.23 -30.74
N ASP A 206 -6.17 -3.93 -31.49
CA ASP A 206 -6.23 -3.67 -32.92
C ASP A 206 -5.75 -4.87 -33.73
N ASN A 207 -5.93 -4.82 -35.05
CA ASN A 207 -5.50 -5.88 -35.98
C ASN A 207 -4.00 -5.81 -36.35
N LYS A 208 -3.22 -4.91 -35.72
CA LYS A 208 -1.79 -4.69 -35.96
C LYS A 208 -0.92 -5.21 -34.81
N GLY A 209 -1.49 -6.03 -33.94
CA GLY A 209 -0.81 -6.55 -32.76
C GLY A 209 -0.68 -5.56 -31.60
N GLY A 210 -1.34 -4.40 -31.66
CA GLY A 210 -1.39 -3.41 -30.58
C GLY A 210 -2.80 -3.24 -30.02
N GLY A 211 -3.09 -2.04 -29.53
CA GLY A 211 -4.41 -1.69 -29.04
C GLY A 211 -4.53 -0.24 -28.58
N ARG A 212 -5.60 0.03 -27.83
CA ARG A 212 -5.87 1.34 -27.22
C ARG A 212 -6.71 1.19 -25.97
N LEU A 213 -6.63 2.19 -25.10
CA LEU A 213 -7.58 2.35 -24.01
C LEU A 213 -8.82 3.12 -24.46
N SER A 214 -9.95 2.77 -23.83
CA SER A 214 -11.24 3.40 -24.01
C SER A 214 -11.87 3.70 -22.64
N GLY A 215 -12.48 4.87 -22.50
CA GLY A 215 -13.22 5.22 -21.29
C GLY A 215 -12.37 5.33 -20.02
N LEU A 216 -11.14 5.86 -20.10
CA LEU A 216 -10.28 6.07 -18.93
C LEU A 216 -11.01 6.90 -17.86
N SER A 217 -11.13 6.33 -16.67
CA SER A 217 -11.73 6.98 -15.50
C SER A 217 -10.77 6.92 -14.31
N VAL A 218 -10.46 8.08 -13.72
CA VAL A 218 -9.69 8.16 -12.48
C VAL A 218 -10.55 7.73 -11.30
N ILE A 219 -10.02 6.84 -10.46
CA ILE A 219 -10.72 6.26 -9.31
C ILE A 219 -10.03 6.52 -7.97
N TRP A 220 -8.77 6.95 -7.98
CA TRP A 220 -8.04 7.33 -6.77
C TRP A 220 -6.92 8.33 -7.09
N ARG A 221 -6.60 9.19 -6.12
CA ARG A 221 -5.46 10.11 -6.16
C ARG A 221 -4.80 10.14 -4.79
N GLN A 222 -3.47 10.25 -4.81
CA GLN A 222 -2.69 10.65 -3.66
C GLN A 222 -2.99 12.12 -3.35
N ASP A 223 -3.38 12.39 -2.10
CA ASP A 223 -3.89 13.68 -1.65
C ASP A 223 -3.39 13.97 -0.22
N PRO A 224 -2.65 15.09 0.00
CA PRO A 224 -2.26 16.09 -0.99
C PRO A 224 -1.23 15.57 -2.00
N LYS A 225 -1.21 16.21 -3.19
CA LYS A 225 -0.01 16.19 -4.04
C LYS A 225 1.07 17.07 -3.39
N THR A 226 2.32 16.69 -3.55
CA THR A 226 3.43 17.33 -2.82
C THR A 226 4.54 17.73 -3.79
N GLU A 227 5.47 18.57 -3.32
CA GLU A 227 6.73 18.77 -4.04
C GLU A 227 7.58 17.47 -4.00
N GLY A 228 8.57 17.39 -4.88
CA GLY A 228 9.49 16.25 -4.97
C GLY A 228 8.97 15.08 -5.82
N ASN A 229 9.87 14.19 -6.23
CA ASN A 229 9.63 13.16 -7.24
C ASN A 229 9.93 11.73 -6.75
N LEU A 230 9.81 11.48 -5.46
CA LEU A 230 10.28 10.24 -4.82
C LEU A 230 9.22 9.68 -3.86
N GLU A 231 9.13 8.35 -3.77
CA GLU A 231 8.30 7.59 -2.82
C GLU A 231 6.80 7.67 -3.13
N PHE A 232 6.42 7.37 -4.37
CA PHE A 232 5.01 7.36 -4.78
C PHE A 232 4.27 6.14 -4.24
N GLY A 233 4.95 5.00 -4.08
CA GLY A 233 4.28 3.70 -3.97
C GLY A 233 3.53 3.40 -5.27
N ALA A 234 2.20 3.44 -5.18
CA ALA A 234 1.24 3.26 -6.27
C ALA A 234 1.22 1.85 -6.90
N ARG A 235 1.65 0.83 -6.15
CA ARG A 235 1.41 -0.57 -6.50
C ARG A 235 -0.06 -0.90 -6.25
N MET A 236 -0.63 -1.76 -7.08
CA MET A 236 -2.02 -2.19 -7.05
C MET A 236 -2.11 -3.71 -6.95
N VAL A 237 -3.04 -4.21 -6.12
CA VAL A 237 -3.40 -5.62 -6.12
C VAL A 237 -4.90 -5.79 -5.88
N PHE A 238 -5.55 -6.64 -6.67
CA PHE A 238 -6.93 -7.04 -6.42
C PHE A 238 -6.98 -8.08 -5.32
N ALA A 239 -7.90 -7.89 -4.37
CA ALA A 239 -8.24 -8.90 -3.39
C ALA A 239 -9.19 -9.95 -4.00
N PRO A 240 -9.35 -11.12 -3.35
CA PRO A 240 -10.31 -12.14 -3.77
C PRO A 240 -11.76 -11.65 -3.88
N ASP A 241 -12.14 -10.64 -3.10
CA ASP A 241 -13.46 -10.00 -3.13
C ASP A 241 -13.61 -8.92 -4.22
N LYS A 242 -12.59 -8.76 -5.08
CA LYS A 242 -12.50 -7.79 -6.18
C LYS A 242 -12.38 -6.33 -5.74
N SER A 243 -12.17 -6.05 -4.46
CA SER A 243 -11.67 -4.74 -4.02
C SER A 243 -10.22 -4.56 -4.46
N LEU A 244 -9.81 -3.30 -4.61
CA LEU A 244 -8.49 -2.90 -5.06
C LEU A 244 -7.72 -2.28 -3.89
N PHE A 245 -6.58 -2.87 -3.57
CA PHE A 245 -5.60 -2.28 -2.65
C PHE A 245 -4.58 -1.46 -3.44
N ILE A 246 -4.21 -0.31 -2.90
CA ILE A 246 -3.24 0.60 -3.50
C ILE A 246 -2.22 1.00 -2.42
N SER A 247 -0.94 0.90 -2.73
CA SER A 247 0.12 1.43 -1.88
C SER A 247 0.32 2.93 -2.11
N SER A 248 0.58 3.71 -1.06
CA SER A 248 0.80 5.16 -1.15
C SER A 248 1.96 5.55 -0.26
N GLY A 249 3.08 5.95 -0.86
CA GLY A 249 4.27 6.35 -0.11
C GLY A 249 4.09 7.69 0.61
N ASP A 250 5.00 8.00 1.53
CA ASP A 250 4.97 9.18 2.39
C ASP A 250 5.49 10.46 1.72
N ARG A 251 6.05 10.35 0.51
CA ARG A 251 6.57 11.47 -0.30
C ARG A 251 7.73 12.24 0.34
N HIS A 252 8.64 11.56 1.04
CA HIS A 252 9.67 12.18 1.87
C HIS A 252 9.10 13.16 2.90
N GLN A 253 7.86 12.94 3.35
CA GLN A 253 7.24 13.67 4.45
C GLN A 253 6.86 12.67 5.53
N PRO A 254 7.82 12.24 6.37
CA PRO A 254 7.62 11.11 7.27
C PRO A 254 6.42 11.27 8.20
N ALA A 255 6.18 12.47 8.72
CA ALA A 255 5.02 12.75 9.59
C ALA A 255 3.66 12.42 8.93
N SER A 256 3.59 12.46 7.59
CA SER A 256 2.37 12.17 6.83
C SER A 256 1.91 10.71 7.00
N ALA A 257 2.83 9.77 7.25
CA ALA A 257 2.52 8.37 7.45
C ALA A 257 1.65 8.12 8.70
N GLN A 258 1.73 9.00 9.70
CA GLN A 258 0.91 8.98 10.91
C GLN A 258 -0.33 9.88 10.83
N ASP A 259 -0.37 10.82 9.90
CA ASP A 259 -1.54 11.68 9.67
C ASP A 259 -2.66 10.87 8.99
N MET A 260 -3.77 10.69 9.72
CA MET A 260 -4.94 9.96 9.26
C MET A 260 -5.95 10.82 8.48
N SER A 261 -5.69 12.12 8.31
CA SER A 261 -6.52 13.02 7.52
C SER A 261 -6.22 12.98 6.02
N ILE A 262 -5.06 12.44 5.66
CA ILE A 262 -4.52 12.33 4.29
C ILE A 262 -4.18 10.87 3.96
N ASN A 263 -3.84 10.59 2.70
CA ASN A 263 -3.55 9.22 2.25
C ASN A 263 -2.07 8.96 1.90
N LEU A 264 -1.14 9.77 2.39
CA LEU A 264 0.31 9.56 2.27
C LEU A 264 0.83 8.57 3.33
N GLY A 265 1.75 7.68 2.96
CA GLY A 265 2.32 6.67 3.86
C GLY A 265 1.28 5.66 4.36
N LYS A 266 0.43 5.17 3.46
CA LYS A 266 -0.72 4.29 3.74
C LYS A 266 -0.76 3.12 2.76
N ILE A 267 -1.43 2.04 3.15
CA ILE A 267 -2.14 1.17 2.19
C ILE A 267 -3.61 1.56 2.23
N VAL A 268 -4.22 1.79 1.06
CA VAL A 268 -5.65 2.11 0.93
C VAL A 268 -6.40 0.95 0.26
N ARG A 269 -7.71 0.87 0.52
CA ARG A 269 -8.61 -0.10 -0.12
C ARG A 269 -9.83 0.62 -0.67
N ILE A 270 -10.10 0.43 -1.96
CA ILE A 270 -11.28 0.94 -2.66
C ILE A 270 -12.00 -0.21 -3.38
N THR A 271 -13.24 0.00 -3.83
CA THR A 271 -13.87 -0.92 -4.78
C THR A 271 -13.19 -0.80 -6.15
N ASP A 272 -13.46 -1.75 -7.05
CA ASP A 272 -13.03 -1.70 -8.46
C ASP A 272 -13.46 -0.40 -9.20
N ILE A 273 -14.55 0.24 -8.77
CA ILE A 273 -15.01 1.55 -9.30
C ILE A 273 -14.61 2.78 -8.47
N GLY A 274 -13.70 2.67 -7.49
CA GLY A 274 -13.24 3.81 -6.70
C GLY A 274 -14.15 4.25 -5.55
N ARG A 275 -15.12 3.43 -5.14
CA ARG A 275 -15.93 3.69 -3.95
C ARG A 275 -15.26 3.17 -2.69
N ILE A 276 -15.74 3.61 -1.53
CA ILE A 276 -15.29 3.12 -0.23
C ILE A 276 -16.01 1.80 0.08
N PRO A 277 -15.29 0.68 0.29
CA PRO A 277 -15.87 -0.54 0.83
C PRO A 277 -16.48 -0.27 2.22
N PRO A 278 -17.71 -0.73 2.48
CA PRO A 278 -18.42 -0.41 3.71
C PRO A 278 -17.72 -0.94 4.97
N ASP A 279 -16.92 -1.99 4.82
CA ASP A 279 -16.18 -2.65 5.88
C ASP A 279 -14.75 -2.11 6.05
N ASN A 280 -14.35 -1.02 5.41
CA ASN A 280 -13.06 -0.38 5.69
C ASN A 280 -12.94 0.04 7.17
N PRO A 281 -11.75 -0.11 7.79
CA PRO A 281 -11.59 0.04 9.24
C PRO A 281 -11.90 1.44 9.78
N PHE A 282 -11.81 2.47 8.94
CA PHE A 282 -12.01 3.87 9.33
C PHE A 282 -13.16 4.56 8.58
N ASN A 283 -14.08 3.77 8.02
CA ASN A 283 -15.21 4.29 7.24
C ASN A 283 -16.09 5.26 8.05
N GLY A 284 -16.62 6.30 7.39
CA GLY A 284 -17.53 7.28 7.98
C GLY A 284 -16.87 8.44 8.74
N THR A 285 -15.54 8.54 8.71
CA THR A 285 -14.79 9.60 9.41
C THR A 285 -14.50 10.82 8.53
N SER A 286 -13.88 10.62 7.37
CA SER A 286 -13.74 11.57 6.26
C SER A 286 -13.56 10.79 4.96
N PHE A 287 -13.67 11.44 3.78
CA PHE A 287 -13.48 10.72 2.51
C PHE A 287 -12.10 10.05 2.41
N LEU A 288 -11.01 10.80 2.66
CA LEU A 288 -9.65 10.25 2.59
C LEU A 288 -9.41 9.20 3.65
N LYS A 289 -9.78 9.47 4.91
CA LYS A 289 -9.58 8.52 6.00
C LYS A 289 -10.34 7.21 5.79
N SER A 290 -11.52 7.28 5.17
CA SER A 290 -12.33 6.08 4.88
C SER A 290 -11.69 5.16 3.84
N GLN A 291 -10.71 5.64 3.05
CA GLN A 291 -9.95 4.81 2.12
C GLN A 291 -8.87 3.97 2.83
N ILE A 292 -8.40 4.42 3.99
CA ILE A 292 -7.22 3.86 4.66
C ILE A 292 -7.52 2.44 5.14
N TRP A 293 -6.63 1.51 4.78
CA TRP A 293 -6.60 0.15 5.32
C TRP A 293 -5.57 0.03 6.44
N THR A 294 -4.35 0.54 6.22
CA THR A 294 -3.25 0.60 7.20
C THR A 294 -2.47 1.90 7.07
N SER A 295 -1.74 2.26 8.13
CA SER A 295 -0.91 3.47 8.20
C SER A 295 0.52 3.16 8.65
N GLY A 296 1.38 4.18 8.62
CA GLY A 296 2.76 4.04 9.10
C GLY A 296 3.69 3.34 8.12
N HIS A 297 3.52 3.60 6.82
CA HIS A 297 4.38 3.09 5.75
C HIS A 297 5.24 4.23 5.17
N ARG A 298 6.46 3.90 4.72
CA ARG A 298 7.39 4.83 4.07
C ARG A 298 7.24 4.77 2.55
N ASN A 299 7.70 3.68 1.94
CA ASN A 299 7.73 3.52 0.48
C ASN A 299 7.37 2.08 0.05
N PRO A 300 6.09 1.70 0.16
CA PRO A 300 5.58 0.38 -0.18
C PRO A 300 5.52 0.15 -1.70
N LEU A 301 6.30 -0.81 -2.21
CA LEU A 301 6.47 -1.07 -3.66
C LEU A 301 5.96 -2.43 -4.14
N GLY A 302 5.83 -3.42 -3.25
CA GLY A 302 5.23 -4.71 -3.58
C GLY A 302 4.03 -5.00 -2.71
N LEU A 303 2.98 -5.54 -3.33
CA LEU A 303 1.74 -5.96 -2.69
C LEU A 303 1.33 -7.31 -3.28
N ALA A 304 1.06 -8.30 -2.44
CA ALA A 304 0.59 -9.60 -2.92
C ALA A 304 -0.24 -10.33 -1.87
N PHE A 305 -1.24 -11.09 -2.34
CA PHE A 305 -1.89 -12.10 -1.52
C PHE A 305 -1.14 -13.43 -1.66
N SER A 306 -0.82 -14.05 -0.53
CA SER A 306 -0.31 -15.43 -0.52
C SER A 306 -1.41 -16.43 -0.88
N PRO A 307 -1.06 -17.67 -1.26
CA PRO A 307 -2.06 -18.68 -1.65
C PRO A 307 -3.07 -19.04 -0.56
N ASP A 308 -2.73 -18.84 0.71
CA ASP A 308 -3.62 -19.01 1.87
C ASP A 308 -4.47 -17.75 2.18
N GLY A 309 -4.34 -16.69 1.37
CA GLY A 309 -5.16 -15.49 1.44
C GLY A 309 -4.65 -14.40 2.38
N LEU A 310 -3.45 -14.55 2.96
CA LEU A 310 -2.83 -13.49 3.75
C LEU A 310 -2.30 -12.37 2.85
N PHE A 311 -2.40 -11.12 3.31
CA PHE A 311 -1.98 -9.95 2.54
C PHE A 311 -0.58 -9.52 2.97
N TRP A 312 0.35 -9.47 2.02
CA TRP A 312 1.75 -9.13 2.24
C TRP A 312 2.17 -7.89 1.45
N GLU A 313 3.13 -7.18 2.02
CA GLU A 313 3.67 -5.94 1.50
C GLU A 313 5.18 -5.89 1.75
N ASN A 314 5.94 -5.25 0.86
CA ASN A 314 7.33 -4.90 1.13
C ASN A 314 7.64 -3.44 0.77
N GLU A 315 8.49 -2.84 1.60
CA GLU A 315 8.84 -1.42 1.49
C GLU A 315 10.34 -1.16 1.64
N ILE A 316 10.76 -0.06 1.01
CA ILE A 316 12.13 0.46 1.11
C ILE A 316 12.25 1.31 2.39
N GLY A 317 13.21 0.97 3.25
CA GLY A 317 13.58 1.77 4.42
C GLY A 317 14.47 2.97 4.07
N GLN A 318 14.78 3.84 5.04
CA GLN A 318 15.57 5.05 4.78
C GLN A 318 17.08 4.79 4.63
N ASN A 319 17.64 3.87 5.42
CA ASN A 319 19.07 3.58 5.52
C ASN A 319 19.27 2.07 5.78
N GLY A 320 18.79 1.24 4.86
CA GLY A 320 18.39 -0.12 5.22
C GLY A 320 17.11 -0.09 6.06
N GLY A 321 16.83 -1.17 6.77
CA GLY A 321 15.53 -1.37 7.39
C GLY A 321 14.43 -1.53 6.34
N ASP A 322 14.76 -2.17 5.22
CA ASP A 322 13.72 -2.61 4.28
C ASP A 322 12.90 -3.70 4.96
N GLU A 323 11.61 -3.77 4.67
CA GLU A 323 10.68 -4.60 5.43
C GLU A 323 9.85 -5.51 4.53
N LEU A 324 9.49 -6.69 5.08
CA LEU A 324 8.42 -7.53 4.60
C LEU A 324 7.35 -7.61 5.70
N ASN A 325 6.19 -7.07 5.39
CA ASN A 325 5.08 -6.88 6.32
C ASN A 325 3.93 -7.82 6.02
N LEU A 326 3.36 -8.41 7.08
CA LEU A 326 2.05 -9.05 7.01
C LEU A 326 0.98 -7.99 7.32
N ILE A 327 0.21 -7.61 6.31
CA ILE A 327 -0.77 -6.52 6.38
C ILE A 327 -2.01 -6.92 7.18
N ARG A 328 -2.32 -6.14 8.22
CA ARG A 328 -3.45 -6.36 9.14
C ARG A 328 -4.40 -5.17 9.10
N LYS A 329 -5.69 -5.44 8.93
CA LYS A 329 -6.74 -4.43 8.85
C LYS A 329 -6.67 -3.43 10.01
N GLY A 330 -6.56 -2.14 9.70
CA GLY A 330 -6.56 -1.05 10.67
C GLY A 330 -5.26 -0.88 11.46
N ALA A 331 -4.22 -1.68 11.17
CA ALA A 331 -2.95 -1.60 11.87
C ALA A 331 -2.10 -0.40 11.44
N ASN A 332 -1.18 -0.03 12.33
CA ASN A 332 -0.15 0.98 12.13
C ASN A 332 1.22 0.31 12.14
N TYR A 333 2.01 0.48 11.09
CA TYR A 333 3.35 -0.09 10.89
C TYR A 333 4.47 0.81 11.40
N GLY A 334 4.09 1.96 11.97
CA GLY A 334 4.94 2.70 12.89
C GLY A 334 5.90 3.69 12.26
N TRP A 335 6.16 3.66 10.94
CA TRP A 335 6.96 4.71 10.30
C TRP A 335 6.32 6.09 10.52
N PRO A 336 7.08 7.14 10.90
CA PRO A 336 8.52 7.16 11.15
C PRO A 336 8.91 7.07 12.63
N ILE A 337 7.95 6.79 13.51
CA ILE A 337 8.18 6.69 14.96
C ILE A 337 9.13 5.51 15.23
N VAL A 338 8.91 4.40 14.53
CA VAL A 338 9.75 3.21 14.57
C VAL A 338 10.25 2.82 13.19
N SER A 339 11.45 2.22 13.14
CA SER A 339 12.09 1.75 11.91
C SER A 339 13.21 0.77 12.23
N GLU A 340 13.36 -0.27 11.40
CA GLU A 340 14.44 -1.27 11.53
C GLU A 340 15.76 -0.85 10.84
N GLN A 341 16.01 0.45 10.70
CA GLN A 341 17.22 1.01 10.07
C GLN A 341 18.51 0.50 10.72
N ALA A 342 19.55 0.29 9.91
CA ALA A 342 20.88 0.00 10.43
C ALA A 342 21.46 1.23 11.14
N THR A 343 21.85 1.08 12.40
CA THR A 343 22.51 2.14 13.16
C THR A 343 23.94 2.33 12.66
N ALA A 344 24.21 3.33 11.81
CA ALA A 344 25.59 3.77 11.59
C ALA A 344 25.71 5.30 11.40
N ALA A 345 26.51 5.90 12.30
CA ALA A 345 27.15 7.23 12.28
C ALA A 345 26.44 8.46 12.91
N SER A 346 25.32 8.32 13.61
CA SER A 346 24.94 9.28 14.66
C SER A 346 24.65 8.53 15.95
N ASN A 347 25.31 8.90 17.06
CA ASN A 347 25.10 8.32 18.40
C ASN A 347 23.72 8.67 19.01
N THR A 348 22.70 8.80 18.18
CA THR A 348 21.30 9.02 18.54
C THR A 348 20.48 8.17 17.58
N PRO A 349 19.80 7.10 18.06
CA PRO A 349 18.70 6.50 17.31
C PRO A 349 17.65 7.59 17.13
N THR A 350 17.38 7.99 15.89
CA THR A 350 16.29 8.94 15.59
C THR A 350 14.91 8.27 15.58
N THR A 351 14.88 6.94 15.62
CA THR A 351 13.69 6.10 15.61
C THR A 351 13.89 4.91 16.55
N GLU A 352 12.86 4.53 17.30
CA GLU A 352 12.88 3.33 18.13
C GLU A 352 12.60 2.07 17.27
N SER A 353 12.80 0.87 17.82
CA SER A 353 12.44 -0.39 17.12
C SER A 353 11.03 -0.80 17.50
N ASN A 354 10.34 -1.53 16.62
CA ASN A 354 9.04 -2.13 16.92
C ASN A 354 9.08 -3.05 18.15
N VAL A 355 10.26 -3.57 18.52
CA VAL A 355 10.45 -4.38 19.73
C VAL A 355 10.13 -3.60 21.01
N THR A 356 10.31 -2.27 21.02
CA THR A 356 10.02 -1.42 22.18
C THR A 356 8.65 -0.76 22.15
N HIS A 357 7.96 -0.75 21.00
CA HIS A 357 6.64 -0.14 20.80
C HIS A 357 5.59 -1.16 20.33
N GLN A 358 4.92 -1.81 21.28
CA GLN A 358 3.94 -2.86 21.00
C GLN A 358 2.62 -2.33 20.39
N GLU A 359 2.42 -1.02 20.36
CA GLU A 359 1.29 -0.39 19.67
C GLU A 359 1.42 -0.44 18.13
N PHE A 360 2.63 -0.65 17.61
CA PHE A 360 2.89 -0.80 16.18
C PHE A 360 3.03 -2.28 15.80
N VAL A 361 2.65 -2.60 14.57
CA VAL A 361 2.88 -3.92 14.00
C VAL A 361 4.25 -3.92 13.33
N GLY A 362 5.21 -4.60 13.96
CA GLY A 362 6.54 -4.77 13.37
C GLY A 362 6.56 -5.72 12.16
N PRO A 363 7.61 -5.62 11.33
CA PRO A 363 7.75 -6.45 10.16
C PRO A 363 7.99 -7.92 10.51
N LYS A 364 7.62 -8.80 9.58
CA LYS A 364 7.93 -10.23 9.71
C LYS A 364 9.38 -10.53 9.38
N TRP A 365 9.97 -9.73 8.51
CA TRP A 365 11.39 -9.78 8.15
C TRP A 365 11.91 -8.38 7.86
N SER A 366 13.15 -8.08 8.24
CA SER A 366 13.82 -6.84 7.85
C SER A 366 15.24 -7.07 7.35
N TRP A 367 15.67 -6.20 6.44
CA TRP A 367 17.03 -6.20 5.90
C TRP A 367 17.79 -4.98 6.40
N SER A 368 18.83 -5.22 7.21
CA SER A 368 19.72 -4.16 7.71
C SER A 368 20.50 -3.48 6.59
N THR A 369 20.89 -4.23 5.55
CA THR A 369 21.41 -3.68 4.29
C THR A 369 20.29 -3.63 3.28
N SER A 370 20.00 -2.44 2.75
CA SER A 370 18.89 -2.25 1.81
C SER A 370 19.06 -3.12 0.56
N LEU A 371 18.04 -3.91 0.26
CA LEU A 371 17.82 -4.51 -1.05
C LEU A 371 17.32 -3.48 -2.06
N ALA A 372 16.63 -2.45 -1.55
CA ALA A 372 15.64 -1.63 -2.25
C ALA A 372 14.60 -2.53 -2.92
N PRO A 373 13.73 -3.22 -2.13
CA PRO A 373 12.74 -4.14 -2.66
C PRO A 373 11.82 -3.45 -3.66
N SER A 374 11.52 -4.15 -4.76
CA SER A 374 10.57 -3.72 -5.78
C SER A 374 9.23 -4.46 -5.61
N SER A 375 8.80 -5.23 -6.59
CA SER A 375 7.57 -6.03 -6.53
C SER A 375 7.67 -7.21 -5.56
N LEU A 376 6.50 -7.74 -5.20
CA LEU A 376 6.34 -8.97 -4.43
C LEU A 376 5.42 -9.92 -5.20
N ALA A 377 5.82 -11.18 -5.39
CA ALA A 377 4.99 -12.20 -6.03
C ALA A 377 5.08 -13.55 -5.34
N PHE A 378 3.94 -14.25 -5.21
CA PHE A 378 3.90 -15.63 -4.71
C PHE A 378 3.90 -16.63 -5.87
N TYR A 379 4.71 -17.68 -5.73
CA TYR A 379 4.77 -18.75 -6.72
C TYR A 379 3.81 -19.89 -6.38
N THR A 380 2.98 -20.28 -7.35
CA THR A 380 1.96 -21.33 -7.25
C THR A 380 2.12 -22.43 -8.31
N GLY A 381 2.99 -22.20 -9.30
CA GLY A 381 3.23 -23.10 -10.43
C GLY A 381 3.86 -24.43 -10.03
N ASN A 382 3.93 -25.34 -11.02
CA ASN A 382 4.53 -26.66 -10.85
C ASN A 382 5.87 -26.81 -11.60
N LEU A 383 6.32 -25.77 -12.32
CA LEU A 383 7.58 -25.82 -13.08
C LEU A 383 8.79 -25.89 -12.12
N PHE A 384 8.69 -25.20 -10.99
CA PHE A 384 9.61 -25.29 -9.86
C PHE A 384 8.85 -25.76 -8.60
N PRO A 385 8.66 -27.08 -8.40
CA PRO A 385 7.85 -27.59 -7.28
C PRO A 385 8.30 -27.07 -5.90
N GLU A 386 9.61 -26.94 -5.69
CA GLU A 386 10.23 -26.44 -4.44
C GLU A 386 9.96 -24.96 -4.15
N TRP A 387 9.39 -24.22 -5.11
CA TRP A 387 9.08 -22.80 -4.97
C TRP A 387 7.63 -22.57 -4.56
N LYS A 388 6.80 -23.61 -4.55
CA LYS A 388 5.36 -23.48 -4.34
C LYS A 388 5.06 -22.93 -2.94
N GLY A 389 4.34 -21.82 -2.88
CA GLY A 389 4.02 -21.08 -1.66
C GLY A 389 5.08 -20.05 -1.25
N ASN A 390 6.24 -20.01 -1.91
CA ASN A 390 7.28 -19.02 -1.61
C ASN A 390 6.97 -17.69 -2.28
N ALA A 391 7.47 -16.61 -1.68
CA ALA A 391 7.46 -15.28 -2.26
C ALA A 391 8.80 -14.97 -2.95
N PHE A 392 8.74 -14.14 -3.99
CA PHE A 392 9.87 -13.63 -4.74
C PHE A 392 9.85 -12.11 -4.75
N ILE A 393 11.02 -11.52 -4.49
CA ILE A 393 11.22 -10.08 -4.36
C ILE A 393 12.40 -9.67 -5.23
N GLY A 394 12.19 -8.67 -6.08
CA GLY A 394 13.26 -8.02 -6.83
C GLY A 394 13.98 -6.98 -5.97
N GLY A 395 15.29 -6.84 -6.15
CA GLY A 395 16.09 -5.79 -5.54
C GLY A 395 16.59 -4.80 -6.58
N LEU A 396 16.20 -3.53 -6.45
CA LEU A 396 16.60 -2.47 -7.38
C LEU A 396 18.07 -2.12 -7.22
N ALA A 397 18.48 -1.76 -6.00
CA ALA A 397 19.84 -1.34 -5.70
C ALA A 397 20.78 -2.54 -5.56
N SER A 398 20.29 -3.63 -4.96
CA SER A 398 21.08 -4.84 -4.76
C SER A 398 21.27 -5.69 -6.02
N GLN A 399 20.43 -5.49 -7.05
CA GLN A 399 20.39 -6.31 -8.26
C GLN A 399 20.20 -7.81 -7.97
N MET A 400 19.43 -8.12 -6.93
CA MET A 400 19.15 -9.48 -6.47
C MET A 400 17.73 -9.91 -6.83
N LEU A 401 17.54 -11.21 -7.04
CA LEU A 401 16.26 -11.87 -6.87
C LEU A 401 16.29 -12.64 -5.56
N VAL A 402 15.37 -12.34 -4.65
CA VAL A 402 15.28 -12.97 -3.32
C VAL A 402 14.10 -13.91 -3.27
N ARG A 403 14.28 -15.10 -2.68
CA ARG A 403 13.23 -16.08 -2.39
C ARG A 403 12.99 -16.16 -0.89
N MET A 404 11.75 -15.94 -0.50
CA MET A 404 11.26 -16.07 0.88
C MET A 404 10.37 -17.30 0.99
N GLU A 405 10.71 -18.24 1.88
CA GLU A 405 9.77 -19.27 2.30
C GLU A 405 8.81 -18.65 3.33
N ILE A 406 7.51 -18.75 3.05
CA ILE A 406 6.45 -18.20 3.90
C ILE A 406 5.44 -19.31 4.22
N LYS A 407 5.19 -19.54 5.51
CA LYS A 407 4.24 -20.53 6.02
C LYS A 407 3.39 -19.91 7.12
N GLY A 408 2.16 -19.52 6.80
CA GLY A 408 1.36 -18.66 7.67
C GLY A 408 2.13 -17.37 7.93
N GLU A 409 2.33 -16.99 9.19
CA GLU A 409 3.09 -15.79 9.54
C GLU A 409 4.62 -16.00 9.63
N LYS A 410 5.10 -17.24 9.51
CA LYS A 410 6.53 -17.56 9.62
C LYS A 410 7.22 -17.30 8.29
N VAL A 411 8.29 -16.53 8.33
CA VAL A 411 9.06 -16.13 7.16
C VAL A 411 10.53 -16.51 7.32
N ARG A 412 11.16 -16.89 6.21
CA ARG A 412 12.59 -17.16 6.15
C ARG A 412 13.10 -16.83 4.76
N GLU A 413 14.13 -16.01 4.67
CA GLU A 413 14.88 -15.91 3.42
C GLU A 413 15.62 -17.23 3.18
N THR A 414 15.44 -17.83 2.01
CA THR A 414 16.08 -19.11 1.68
C THR A 414 17.17 -18.96 0.66
N ASP A 415 17.01 -18.03 -0.29
CA ASP A 415 17.96 -17.82 -1.37
C ASP A 415 17.96 -16.36 -1.80
N ARG A 416 19.12 -15.92 -2.27
CA ARG A 416 19.24 -14.72 -3.08
C ARG A 416 20.22 -14.98 -4.22
N TRP A 417 19.85 -14.55 -5.41
CA TRP A 417 20.65 -14.73 -6.62
C TRP A 417 21.00 -13.37 -7.22
N PRO A 418 22.28 -13.11 -7.51
CA PRO A 418 22.66 -11.91 -8.25
C PRO A 418 22.10 -12.03 -9.66
N MET A 419 21.35 -11.03 -10.10
CA MET A 419 20.78 -10.99 -11.45
C MET A 419 21.63 -10.15 -12.41
N GLY A 420 22.49 -9.28 -11.88
CA GLY A 420 23.30 -8.34 -12.68
C GLY A 420 22.51 -7.18 -13.27
N HIS A 421 21.24 -7.05 -12.87
CA HIS A 421 20.28 -6.06 -13.33
C HIS A 421 19.42 -5.60 -12.15
N SER A 422 18.97 -4.36 -12.17
CA SER A 422 17.99 -3.83 -11.22
C SER A 422 16.62 -4.49 -11.48
N VAL A 423 16.20 -5.42 -10.61
CA VAL A 423 14.98 -6.21 -10.81
C VAL A 423 13.77 -5.38 -10.39
N ARG A 424 12.96 -4.94 -11.37
CA ARG A 424 11.86 -4.00 -11.18
C ARG A 424 10.53 -4.67 -10.85
N ASP A 425 10.19 -5.73 -11.56
CA ASP A 425 8.93 -6.46 -11.36
C ASP A 425 9.18 -7.95 -11.55
N VAL A 426 8.48 -8.77 -10.77
CA VAL A 426 8.56 -10.23 -10.76
C VAL A 426 7.16 -10.78 -10.81
N THR A 427 6.89 -11.71 -11.72
CA THR A 427 5.58 -12.37 -11.80
C THR A 427 5.70 -13.82 -12.25
N GLN A 428 4.72 -14.64 -11.91
CA GLN A 428 4.60 -15.98 -12.48
C GLN A 428 3.88 -15.91 -13.82
N GLY A 429 4.52 -16.42 -14.88
CA GLY A 429 3.91 -16.53 -16.20
C GLY A 429 2.89 -17.67 -16.29
N PRO A 430 2.04 -17.66 -17.34
CA PRO A 430 1.06 -18.72 -17.59
C PRO A 430 1.69 -20.09 -17.86
N ASP A 431 2.96 -20.11 -18.25
CA ASP A 431 3.79 -21.30 -18.44
C ASP A 431 4.40 -21.84 -17.14
N GLY A 432 4.12 -21.19 -16.00
CA GLY A 432 4.65 -21.55 -14.69
C GLY A 432 6.10 -21.14 -14.45
N ALA A 433 6.75 -20.42 -15.38
CA ALA A 433 8.05 -19.81 -15.15
C ALA A 433 7.92 -18.53 -14.31
N LEU A 434 9.03 -18.11 -13.69
CA LEU A 434 9.12 -16.74 -13.19
C LEU A 434 9.61 -15.83 -14.32
N TRP A 435 8.98 -14.68 -14.43
CA TRP A 435 9.32 -13.64 -15.37
C TRP A 435 9.73 -12.41 -14.59
N LEU A 436 10.73 -11.70 -15.10
CA LEU A 436 11.26 -10.47 -14.54
C LEU A 436 11.27 -9.40 -15.61
N ILE A 437 10.92 -8.18 -15.25
CA ILE A 437 11.44 -7.02 -15.96
C ILE A 437 12.50 -6.37 -15.09
N CYS A 438 13.61 -6.01 -15.72
CA CYS A 438 14.67 -5.25 -15.09
C CYS A 438 14.76 -3.86 -15.73
N ASP A 439 15.20 -2.87 -14.96
CA ASP A 439 15.27 -1.46 -15.34
C ASP A 439 16.65 -0.90 -14.98
N ASP A 440 17.55 -0.91 -15.97
CA ASP A 440 18.91 -0.40 -15.82
C ASP A 440 19.06 0.97 -16.52
N PRO A 441 20.13 1.73 -16.23
CA PRO A 441 20.31 3.08 -16.81
C PRO A 441 20.33 3.14 -18.34
N ASN A 442 20.65 2.03 -19.03
CA ASN A 442 20.78 1.98 -20.49
C ASN A 442 19.61 1.30 -21.20
N GLY A 443 18.53 0.98 -20.48
CA GLY A 443 17.43 0.19 -21.01
C GLY A 443 17.01 -0.91 -20.05
N GLY A 444 15.76 -1.33 -20.15
CA GLY A 444 15.25 -2.50 -19.46
C GLY A 444 15.24 -3.78 -20.29
N ILE A 445 15.06 -4.91 -19.62
CA ILE A 445 15.07 -6.23 -20.23
C ILE A 445 13.97 -7.12 -19.65
N LEU A 446 13.37 -7.94 -20.52
CA LEU A 446 12.45 -9.01 -20.15
C LEU A 446 13.23 -10.31 -20.01
N ILE A 447 13.14 -10.91 -18.83
CA ILE A 447 13.80 -12.16 -18.48
C ILE A 447 12.74 -13.21 -18.14
N ARG A 448 12.96 -14.44 -18.61
CA ARG A 448 12.22 -15.63 -18.19
C ARG A 448 13.18 -16.62 -17.52
N LEU A 449 12.79 -17.14 -16.36
CA LEU A 449 13.55 -18.13 -15.58
C LEU A 449 12.94 -19.52 -15.73
N ALA A 450 13.71 -20.48 -16.24
CA ALA A 450 13.25 -21.85 -16.45
C ALA A 450 14.23 -22.89 -15.87
N PRO A 451 13.76 -24.10 -15.49
CA PRO A 451 14.66 -25.15 -15.04
C PRO A 451 15.67 -25.54 -16.13
N PRO A 452 16.88 -26.00 -15.78
CA PRO A 452 17.83 -26.53 -16.75
C PRO A 452 17.22 -27.65 -17.61
N GLY A 453 17.43 -27.58 -18.93
CA GLY A 453 16.97 -28.60 -19.88
C GLY A 453 15.53 -28.45 -20.38
N ARG A 454 14.94 -27.25 -20.25
CA ARG A 454 13.64 -26.89 -20.83
C ARG A 454 13.67 -25.57 -21.56
#